data_AF-A0A954LKU2-F1
#
_entry.id   AF-A0A954LKU2-F1
#
_cell.length_a   1.000
_cell.length_b   1.000
_cell.length_c   1.000
_cell.angle_alpha   90.00
_cell.angle_beta   90.00
_cell.angle_gamma   90.00
#
_symmetry.space_group_name_H-M   'P 1'
#
loop_
_entity.id
_entity.type
_entity.pdbx_description
1 polymer ?
#
loop_
_entity_poly.entity_id
_entity_poly.type
_entity_poly.pdbx_seq_one_letter_code
_entity_poly.pdbx_strand_id
1 'polypeptide(L)'
;MFAKYAHGFVIFPGGFGTLDELFESLTLIQTGRLMNFPVILFDSEYWSPLLDWLQNMSLRRGYIHDQDFHLIRVTDDAEEVVRWLDEAETEIRQFNHSENGDQPNPPPEGGDNPKSTS
;
A
#
# COMPACT_ATOMS: atom_id res chain seq x y z
N MET A 1 8.45 -8.17 9.16
CA MET A 1 7.44 -9.12 9.74
C MET A 1 5.97 -8.64 9.66
N PHE A 2 5.70 -7.34 9.46
CA PHE A 2 4.34 -6.77 9.50
C PHE A 2 3.62 -6.67 8.14
N ALA A 3 4.31 -7.02 7.06
CA ALA A 3 3.90 -6.66 5.72
C ALA A 3 2.72 -7.46 5.14
N LYS A 4 2.50 -8.70 5.59
CA LYS A 4 1.57 -9.63 4.93
C LYS A 4 0.11 -9.15 4.90
N TYR A 5 -0.31 -8.38 5.90
CA TYR A 5 -1.70 -7.89 6.04
C TYR A 5 -1.79 -6.37 6.00
N ALA A 6 -0.67 -5.69 5.68
CA ALA A 6 -0.64 -4.25 5.57
C ALA A 6 -1.29 -3.82 4.24
N HIS A 7 -2.08 -2.75 4.30
CA HIS A 7 -2.65 -2.09 3.13
C HIS A 7 -1.95 -0.74 2.84
N GLY A 8 -0.91 -0.44 3.61
CA GLY A 8 -0.18 0.82 3.60
C GLY A 8 0.85 0.84 4.73
N PHE A 9 1.91 1.63 4.57
CA PHE A 9 2.85 1.92 5.66
C PHE A 9 2.86 3.41 5.96
N VAL A 10 2.79 3.76 7.24
CA VAL A 10 3.01 5.12 7.75
C VAL A 10 4.17 5.06 8.72
N ILE A 11 5.25 5.77 8.42
CA ILE A 11 6.53 5.67 9.10
C ILE A 11 6.88 7.02 9.70
N PHE A 12 6.88 7.06 11.03
CA PHE A 12 7.24 8.22 11.83
C PHE A 12 8.75 8.25 12.11
N PRO A 13 9.32 9.39 12.52
CA PRO A 13 10.74 9.50 12.86
C PRO A 13 11.20 8.44 13.85
N GLY A 14 12.38 7.87 13.58
CA GLY A 14 12.96 6.85 14.44
C GLY A 14 14.33 6.36 13.97
N GLY A 15 14.99 5.57 14.83
CA GLY A 15 16.35 5.11 14.61
C GLY A 15 16.44 3.84 13.74
N PHE A 16 17.41 2.98 14.07
CA PHE A 16 17.75 1.81 13.24
C PHE A 16 16.58 0.86 12.96
N GLY A 17 15.73 0.57 13.95
CA GLY A 17 14.58 -0.31 13.74
C GLY A 17 13.55 0.26 12.76
N THR A 18 13.32 1.57 12.81
CA THR A 18 12.43 2.26 11.86
C THR A 18 13.02 2.25 10.45
N LEU A 19 14.33 2.49 10.33
CA LEU A 19 15.01 2.44 9.04
C LEU A 19 15.03 1.03 8.44
N ASP A 20 15.22 0.01 9.28
CA ASP A 20 15.16 -1.40 8.86
C ASP A 20 13.79 -1.73 8.25
N GLU A 21 12.70 -1.42 8.96
CA GLU A 21 11.34 -1.65 8.47
C GLU A 21 10.99 -0.78 7.23
N LEU A 22 11.50 0.46 7.15
CA LEU A 22 11.36 1.31 5.96
C LEU A 22 11.98 0.65 4.72
N PHE A 23 13.24 0.22 4.82
CA PHE A 23 13.94 -0.36 3.67
C PHE A 23 13.46 -1.79 3.36
N GLU A 24 13.04 -2.58 4.36
CA GLU A 24 12.36 -3.86 4.13
C GLU A 24 11.09 -3.63 3.31
N SER A 25 10.25 -2.67 3.70
CA SER A 25 8.99 -2.35 3.03
C SER A 25 9.20 -1.92 1.57
N LEU A 26 10.13 -0.98 1.33
CA LEU A 26 10.46 -0.53 -0.02
C LEU A 26 10.99 -1.68 -0.90
N THR A 27 11.86 -2.52 -0.35
CA THR A 27 12.42 -3.67 -1.08
C THR A 27 11.34 -4.70 -1.43
N LEU A 28 10.40 -4.95 -0.51
CA LEU A 28 9.30 -5.89 -0.73
C LEU A 28 8.33 -5.41 -1.80
N ILE A 29 8.03 -4.10 -1.84
CA ILE A 29 7.19 -3.50 -2.90
C ILE A 29 7.94 -3.53 -4.24
N GLN A 30 9.20 -3.09 -4.26
CA GLN A 30 10.07 -3.11 -5.44
C GLN A 30 10.17 -4.50 -6.09
N THR A 31 10.27 -5.55 -5.27
CA THR A 31 10.38 -6.94 -5.75
C THR A 31 9.02 -7.61 -6.04
N GLY A 32 7.91 -6.87 -5.92
CA GLY A 32 6.55 -7.39 -6.14
C GLY A 32 6.12 -8.44 -5.11
N ARG A 33 6.79 -8.49 -3.95
CA ARG A 33 6.44 -9.39 -2.83
C ARG A 33 5.27 -8.83 -2.01
N LEU A 34 5.05 -7.53 -2.07
CA LEU A 34 3.86 -6.85 -1.58
C LEU A 34 3.13 -6.17 -2.74
N MET A 35 1.84 -5.92 -2.53
CA MET A 35 1.07 -5.08 -3.45
C MET A 35 1.63 -3.66 -3.49
N ASN A 36 1.40 -2.99 -4.60
CA ASN A 36 1.92 -1.64 -4.84
C ASN A 36 1.04 -0.62 -4.09
N PHE A 37 1.36 -0.35 -2.84
CA PHE A 37 0.72 0.67 -2.01
C PHE A 37 1.76 1.70 -1.51
N PRO A 38 1.36 2.95 -1.22
CA PRO A 38 2.31 3.99 -0.86
C PRO A 38 3.01 3.71 0.47
N VAL A 39 4.30 4.08 0.53
CA VAL A 39 5.05 4.17 1.78
C VAL A 39 5.05 5.64 2.19
N ILE A 40 4.35 5.95 3.27
CA ILE A 40 4.12 7.32 3.73
C ILE A 40 5.09 7.63 4.87
N LEU A 41 5.90 8.66 4.71
CA LEU A 41 6.80 9.19 5.71
C LEU A 41 6.17 10.42 6.37
N PHE A 42 6.02 10.40 7.68
CA PHE A 42 5.50 11.54 8.44
C PHE A 42 6.67 12.31 9.06
N ASP A 43 6.62 13.65 9.05
CA ASP A 43 7.69 14.60 9.44
C ASP A 43 8.71 14.85 8.31
N SER A 44 8.40 15.83 7.46
CA SER A 44 9.22 16.17 6.29
C SER A 44 10.61 16.67 6.67
N GLU A 45 10.78 17.36 7.80
CA GLU A 45 12.07 17.84 8.28
C GLU A 45 13.00 16.67 8.61
N TYR A 46 12.47 15.65 9.30
CA TYR A 46 13.23 14.45 9.65
C TYR A 46 13.68 13.65 8.42
N TRP A 47 12.79 13.47 7.43
CA TRP A 47 13.03 12.58 6.30
C TRP A 47 13.78 13.23 5.13
N SER A 48 13.72 14.56 4.98
CA SER A 48 14.34 15.27 3.85
C SER A 48 15.82 14.91 3.63
N PRO A 49 16.70 14.85 4.65
CA PRO A 49 18.10 14.50 4.44
C PRO A 49 18.32 13.09 3.87
N LEU A 50 17.47 12.13 4.25
CA LEU A 50 17.55 10.77 3.74
C LEU A 50 17.08 10.71 2.28
N LEU A 51 15.98 11.40 1.96
CA LEU A 51 15.42 11.44 0.61
C LEU A 51 16.36 12.15 -0.36
N ASP A 52 16.98 13.25 0.09
CA ASP A 52 18.03 13.92 -0.65
C ASP A 52 19.17 12.94 -0.93
N TRP A 53 19.65 12.19 0.06
CA TRP A 53 20.71 11.20 -0.16
C TRP A 53 20.29 10.11 -1.15
N LEU A 54 19.07 9.56 -1.02
CA LEU A 54 18.54 8.55 -1.93
C LEU A 54 18.47 9.06 -3.37
N GLN A 55 17.94 10.25 -3.58
CA GLN A 55 17.86 10.87 -4.90
C GLN A 55 19.26 11.16 -5.46
N ASN A 56 20.14 11.72 -4.62
CA ASN A 56 21.44 12.22 -5.05
C ASN A 56 22.49 11.13 -5.27
N MET A 57 22.42 10.04 -4.52
CA MET A 57 23.41 8.97 -4.52
C MET A 57 22.84 7.70 -5.12
N SER A 58 21.70 7.21 -4.63
CA SER A 58 21.16 5.91 -5.03
C SER A 58 20.50 5.96 -6.41
N LEU A 59 19.57 6.91 -6.61
CA LEU A 59 18.82 7.05 -7.86
C LEU A 59 19.74 7.45 -9.02
N ARG A 60 20.55 8.51 -8.85
CA ARG A 60 21.47 8.97 -9.89
C ARG A 60 22.53 7.96 -10.32
N ARG A 61 22.90 7.02 -9.45
CA ARG A 61 23.85 5.95 -9.77
C ARG A 61 23.18 4.68 -10.29
N GLY A 62 21.85 4.67 -10.40
CA GLY A 62 21.08 3.53 -10.90
C GLY A 62 20.97 2.36 -9.91
N TYR A 63 21.11 2.63 -8.60
CA TYR A 63 20.89 1.60 -7.57
C TYR A 63 19.40 1.41 -7.22
N ILE A 64 18.57 2.42 -7.50
CA ILE A 64 17.10 2.37 -7.44
C ILE A 64 16.54 2.99 -8.72
N HIS A 65 15.35 2.58 -9.15
CA HIS A 65 14.69 3.16 -10.30
C HIS A 65 13.81 4.35 -9.90
N ASP A 66 13.50 5.20 -10.87
CA ASP A 66 12.62 6.35 -10.68
C ASP A 66 11.24 5.91 -10.17
N GLN A 67 10.69 4.82 -10.72
CA GLN A 67 9.42 4.25 -10.27
C GLN A 67 9.45 3.80 -8.79
N ASP A 68 10.58 3.26 -8.32
CA ASP A 68 10.75 2.83 -6.93
C ASP A 68 10.76 4.04 -5.99
N PHE A 69 11.34 5.16 -6.42
CA PHE A 69 11.39 6.40 -5.64
C PHE A 69 10.00 7.05 -5.52
N HIS A 70 9.16 6.93 -6.55
CA HIS A 70 7.78 7.43 -6.54
C HIS A 70 6.85 6.67 -5.59
N LEU A 71 7.29 5.54 -5.01
CA LEU A 71 6.54 4.84 -3.96
C LEU A 71 6.50 5.60 -2.65
N ILE A 72 7.47 6.50 -2.43
CA ILE A 72 7.61 7.27 -1.21
C ILE A 72 6.76 8.53 -1.30
N ARG A 73 5.86 8.70 -0.33
CA ARG A 73 5.13 9.95 -0.09
C ARG A 73 5.55 10.53 1.24
N VAL A 74 5.64 11.86 1.33
CA VAL A 74 6.03 12.55 2.58
C VAL A 74 4.98 13.60 2.87
N THR A 75 4.56 13.69 4.13
CA THR A 75 3.61 14.72 4.58
C THR A 75 3.80 15.04 6.06
N ASP A 76 3.33 16.21 6.45
CA ASP A 76 3.21 16.65 7.84
C ASP A 76 1.73 16.69 8.30
N ASP A 77 0.81 16.25 7.44
CA ASP A 77 -0.62 16.32 7.66
C ASP A 77 -1.25 14.91 7.72
N ALA A 78 -1.83 14.59 8.86
CA ALA A 78 -2.50 13.32 9.11
C ALA A 78 -3.72 13.10 8.20
N GLU A 79 -4.41 14.16 7.76
CA GLU A 79 -5.53 14.03 6.83
C GLU A 79 -5.07 13.55 5.45
N GLU A 80 -3.89 13.98 4.99
CA GLU A 80 -3.30 13.48 3.75
C GLU A 80 -2.92 12.01 3.84
N VAL A 81 -2.37 11.60 4.99
CA VAL A 81 -2.05 10.19 5.24
C VAL A 81 -3.29 9.33 5.08
N VAL A 82 -4.39 9.68 5.75
CA VAL A 82 -5.65 8.92 5.69
C VAL A 82 -6.18 8.87 4.26
N ARG A 83 -6.20 10.02 3.57
CA ARG A 83 -6.65 10.11 2.18
C ARG A 83 -5.86 9.18 1.25
N TRP A 84 -4.54 9.17 1.35
CA TRP A 84 -3.70 8.31 0.50
C TRP A 84 -3.86 6.81 0.79
N LEU A 85 -4.14 6.45 2.05
CA LEU A 85 -4.45 5.07 2.42
C LEU A 85 -5.80 4.64 1.83
N ASP A 86 -6.82 5.49 1.90
CA ASP A 86 -8.16 5.22 1.35
C ASP A 86 -8.12 5.11 -0.19
N GLU A 87 -7.35 5.96 -0.87
CA GLU A 87 -7.09 5.90 -2.31
C GLU A 87 -6.45 4.57 -2.70
N ALA A 88 -5.37 4.18 -2.01
CA ALA A 88 -4.66 2.93 -2.27
C ALA A 88 -5.55 1.70 -2.04
N GLU A 89 -6.35 1.69 -0.96
CA GLU A 89 -7.28 0.60 -0.69
C GLU A 89 -8.35 0.49 -1.80
N THR A 90 -8.85 1.61 -2.29
CA THR A 90 -9.82 1.65 -3.39
C THR A 90 -9.26 1.06 -4.68
N GLU A 91 -8.02 1.44 -5.05
CA GLU A 91 -7.32 0.90 -6.22
C GLU A 91 -7.10 -0.60 -6.12
N ILE A 92 -6.66 -1.09 -4.95
CA ILE A 92 -6.49 -2.52 -4.68
C ILE A 92 -7.80 -3.28 -4.85
N ARG A 93 -8.91 -2.76 -4.30
CA ARG A 93 -10.24 -3.39 -4.42
C ARG A 93 -10.70 -3.46 -5.87
N GLN A 94 -10.48 -2.40 -6.66
CA GLN A 94 -10.83 -2.37 -8.08
C GLN A 94 -9.99 -3.33 -8.91
N PHE A 95 -8.69 -3.40 -8.65
CA PHE A 95 -7.79 -4.34 -9.31
C PHE A 95 -8.26 -5.79 -9.06
N ASN A 96 -8.50 -6.15 -7.80
CA ASN A 96 -9.00 -7.46 -7.41
C ASN A 96 -10.39 -7.79 -8.01
N HIS A 97 -11.26 -6.80 -8.19
CA HIS A 97 -12.56 -7.00 -8.83
C HIS A 97 -12.42 -7.20 -10.35
N SER A 98 -11.49 -6.48 -10.99
CA SER A 98 -11.21 -6.60 -12.43
C SER A 98 -10.55 -7.93 -12.80
N GLU A 99 -9.69 -8.49 -11.93
CA GLU A 99 -9.07 -9.81 -12.16
C GLU A 99 -10.02 -10.98 -11.84
N ASN A 100 -10.94 -10.81 -10.88
CA ASN A 100 -11.88 -11.87 -10.48
C ASN A 100 -13.23 -11.83 -11.22
N GLY A 101 -13.39 -10.95 -12.22
CA GLY A 101 -14.50 -10.90 -13.19
C GLY A 101 -15.86 -11.40 -12.68
N ASP A 102 -16.69 -10.49 -12.18
CA ASP A 102 -18.16 -10.58 -12.09
C ASP A 102 -18.73 -12.02 -12.04
N GLN A 103 -18.44 -12.77 -10.96
CA GLN A 103 -19.28 -13.92 -10.64
C GLN A 103 -20.55 -13.39 -9.97
N PRO A 104 -21.73 -13.50 -10.60
CA PRO A 104 -22.96 -13.13 -9.94
C PRO A 104 -23.08 -13.98 -8.68
N ASN A 105 -23.45 -13.36 -7.57
CA ASN A 105 -23.83 -14.08 -6.36
C ASN A 105 -24.82 -15.18 -6.76
N PRO A 106 -24.63 -16.43 -6.29
CA PRO A 106 -25.61 -17.48 -6.54
C PRO A 106 -26.98 -16.96 -6.09
N PRO A 107 -28.05 -17.17 -6.89
CA PRO A 107 -29.37 -16.71 -6.53
C PRO A 107 -29.73 -17.24 -5.14
N PRO A 108 -30.44 -16.44 -4.30
CA PRO A 108 -30.85 -16.91 -2.99
C PRO A 108 -31.58 -18.23 -3.15
N GLU A 109 -31.15 -19.25 -2.39
CA GLU A 109 -31.78 -20.57 -2.40
C GLU A 109 -33.29 -20.38 -2.20
N GLY A 110 -34.04 -20.79 -3.22
CA GLY A 110 -35.48 -20.56 -3.31
C GLY A 110 -36.16 -21.03 -2.04
N GLY A 111 -36.87 -20.11 -1.38
CA GLY A 111 -37.72 -20.42 -0.25
C GLY A 111 -38.67 -21.54 -0.62
N ASP A 112 -38.72 -22.56 0.24
CA ASP A 112 -39.61 -23.70 0.13
C ASP A 112 -41.05 -23.24 -0.12
N ASN A 113 -41.55 -23.64 -1.28
CA ASN A 113 -42.91 -23.43 -1.76
C ASN A 113 -43.89 -24.20 -0.83
N PRO A 114 -45.02 -23.62 -0.40
CA PRO A 114 -45.94 -24.29 0.50
C PRO A 114 -46.59 -25.49 -0.19
N LYS A 115 -46.45 -26.68 0.42
CA LYS A 115 -47.17 -27.88 -0.02
C LYS A 115 -48.67 -27.65 0.10
N SER A 116 -49.32 -27.49 -1.05
CA SER A 116 -50.73 -27.77 -1.26
C SER A 116 -50.98 -29.26 -1.01
N THR A 117 -51.80 -29.60 -0.03
CA THR A 117 -52.54 -30.86 0.00
C THR A 117 -53.97 -30.57 0.42
N SER A 118 -54.88 -31.06 -0.43
CA SER A 118 -56.33 -31.15 -0.25
C SER A 118 -56.74 -31.97 0.96
#